data_AF-A0A7C7YFL2-F1
#
_entry.id   AF-A0A7C7YFL2-F1
#
_cell.length_a   1.000
_cell.length_b   1.000
_cell.length_c   1.000
_cell.angle_alpha   90.00
_cell.angle_beta   90.00
_cell.angle_gamma   90.00
#
_symmetry.space_group_name_H-M   'P 1'
#
loop_
_entity.id
_entity.type
_entity.pdbx_description
1 polymer ?
#
loop_
_entity_poly.entity_id
_entity_poly.type
_entity_poly.pdbx_seq_one_letter_code
_entity_poly.pdbx_strand_id
1 'polypeptide(L)'
;MSEKLAPGVESGCHFIEHDVDRMAVGSDTLTTEGELKMAYPGVVLGAMGIEVPDPAARYLYQQRLLIVWGFDEEGRVLCEDSYSGGGAGFEGIDRRPIDADQIYRFEAGA
;
A
#
# COMPACT_ATOMS: atom_id res chain seq x y z
N MET A 1 20.82 18.59 10.77
CA MET A 1 20.54 17.62 9.68
C MET A 1 19.14 17.92 9.20
N SER A 2 18.90 18.12 7.90
CA SER A 2 17.52 18.17 7.39
C SER A 2 16.99 16.76 7.44
N GLU A 3 15.95 16.50 8.25
CA GLU A 3 15.20 15.24 8.16
C GLU A 3 14.63 15.15 6.74
N LYS A 4 15.17 14.21 5.95
CA LYS A 4 14.59 13.87 4.66
C LYS A 4 13.45 12.90 4.93
N LEU A 5 12.29 13.19 4.36
CA LEU A 5 11.17 12.26 4.40
C LEU A 5 11.49 11.06 3.50
N ALA A 6 10.90 9.90 3.81
CA ALA A 6 11.02 8.76 2.93
C ALA A 6 10.41 9.09 1.55
N PRO A 7 10.97 8.59 0.42
CA PRO A 7 10.48 8.91 -0.92
C PRO A 7 8.98 8.66 -1.14
N GLY A 8 8.40 7.66 -0.48
CA GLY A 8 6.96 7.39 -0.51
C GLY A 8 6.10 8.47 0.18
N VAL A 9 6.67 9.13 1.20
CA VAL A 9 6.02 10.28 1.86
C VAL A 9 6.09 11.50 0.95
N GLU A 10 7.27 11.79 0.38
CA GLU A 10 7.47 12.93 -0.53
C GLU A 10 6.58 12.83 -1.78
N SER A 11 6.45 11.64 -2.36
CA SER A 11 5.58 11.40 -3.52
C SER A 11 4.09 11.31 -3.19
N GLY A 12 3.72 11.18 -1.92
CA GLY A 12 2.33 11.00 -1.51
C GLY A 12 1.80 9.56 -1.64
N CYS A 13 2.66 8.58 -1.92
CA CYS A 13 2.34 7.15 -2.05
C CYS A 13 2.40 6.39 -0.71
N HIS A 14 1.91 7.00 0.39
CA HIS A 14 2.02 6.46 1.75
C HIS A 14 0.66 6.17 2.41
N PHE A 15 -0.44 6.44 1.72
CA PHE A 15 -1.77 6.02 2.18
C PHE A 15 -2.01 4.58 1.73
N ILE A 16 -1.71 3.66 2.65
CA ILE A 16 -1.71 2.22 2.42
C ILE A 16 -2.54 1.58 3.53
N GLU A 17 -3.45 0.69 3.14
CA GLU A 17 -4.19 -0.18 4.04
C GLU A 17 -3.98 -1.63 3.59
N HIS A 18 -3.62 -2.50 4.52
CA HIS A 18 -3.61 -3.94 4.31
C HIS A 18 -4.64 -4.56 5.24
N ASP A 19 -5.81 -4.88 4.71
CA ASP A 19 -6.92 -5.50 5.42
C ASP A 19 -6.70 -7.02 5.47
N VAL A 20 -6.09 -7.49 6.57
CA VAL A 20 -5.61 -8.87 6.73
C VAL A 20 -6.76 -9.82 7.09
N ASP A 21 -7.07 -10.75 6.17
CA ASP A 21 -8.09 -11.79 6.36
C ASP A 21 -7.52 -13.06 7.00
N ARG A 22 -6.28 -13.40 6.65
CA ARG A 22 -5.65 -14.67 7.03
C ARG A 22 -4.22 -14.45 7.48
N MET A 23 -3.83 -15.24 8.47
CA MET A 23 -2.48 -15.25 9.00
C MET A 23 -2.09 -16.68 9.35
N ALA A 24 -0.88 -17.10 8.96
CA ALA A 24 -0.31 -18.37 9.39
C ALA A 24 1.08 -18.13 10.00
N VAL A 25 1.32 -18.79 11.14
CA VAL A 25 2.53 -18.62 11.95
C VAL A 25 3.33 -19.92 11.89
N GLY A 26 4.57 -19.84 11.41
CA GLY A 26 5.58 -20.87 11.50
C GLY A 26 6.54 -20.63 12.66
N SER A 27 7.62 -21.40 12.74
CA SER A 27 8.64 -21.27 13.79
C SER A 27 9.48 -19.98 13.66
N ASP A 28 9.77 -19.58 12.43
CA ASP A 28 10.64 -18.45 12.05
C ASP A 28 10.00 -17.59 10.95
N THR A 29 8.73 -17.85 10.64
CA THR A 29 8.02 -17.27 9.50
C THR A 29 6.62 -16.84 9.92
N LEU A 30 6.16 -15.69 9.44
CA LEU A 30 4.77 -15.24 9.51
C LEU A 30 4.26 -15.00 8.09
N THR A 31 3.03 -15.36 7.81
CA THR A 31 2.33 -14.92 6.61
C THR A 31 1.15 -14.04 6.98
N THR A 32 0.96 -12.95 6.24
CA THR A 32 -0.23 -12.10 6.32
C THR A 32 -0.84 -12.01 4.94
N GLU A 33 -2.11 -12.37 4.80
CA GLU A 33 -2.83 -12.33 3.53
C GLU A 33 -4.09 -11.49 3.67
N GLY A 34 -4.34 -10.63 2.70
CA GLY A 34 -5.45 -9.69 2.76
C GLY A 34 -5.58 -8.84 1.52
N GLU A 35 -6.52 -7.90 1.58
CA GLU A 35 -6.66 -6.89 0.55
C GLU A 35 -5.72 -5.70 0.83
N LEU A 36 -4.84 -5.40 -0.13
CA LEU A 36 -4.03 -4.19 -0.15
C LEU A 36 -4.80 -3.10 -0.92
N LYS A 37 -5.01 -1.95 -0.27
CA LYS A 37 -5.53 -0.73 -0.89
C LYS A 37 -4.51 0.39 -0.76
N MET A 38 -4.30 1.14 -1.83
CA MET A 38 -3.43 2.31 -1.83
C MET A 38 -4.08 3.46 -2.57
N ALA A 39 -3.97 4.66 -2.00
CA ALA A 39 -4.42 5.90 -2.64
C ALA A 39 -3.31 6.50 -3.49
N TYR A 40 -3.22 6.09 -4.77
CA TYR A 40 -2.19 6.57 -5.68
C TYR A 40 -2.44 8.02 -6.13
N PRO A 41 -1.46 8.94 -6.00
CA PRO A 41 -1.57 10.28 -6.55
C PRO A 41 -1.62 10.26 -8.09
N GLY A 42 -2.54 11.04 -8.69
CA GLY A 42 -2.68 11.15 -10.14
C GLY A 42 -1.40 11.60 -10.85
N VAL A 43 -0.65 12.54 -10.25
CA VAL A 43 0.67 12.97 -10.74
C VAL A 43 1.68 11.83 -10.83
N VAL A 44 1.64 10.87 -9.90
CA VAL A 44 2.52 9.69 -9.91
C VAL A 44 2.09 8.72 -11.00
N LEU A 45 0.77 8.50 -11.17
CA LEU A 45 0.25 7.69 -12.27
C LEU A 45 0.64 8.26 -13.64
N GLY A 46 0.58 9.58 -13.80
CA GLY A 46 1.07 10.25 -15.01
C GLY A 46 2.56 10.02 -15.26
N ALA A 47 3.40 10.08 -14.21
CA ALA A 47 4.83 9.76 -14.31
C ALA A 47 5.10 8.28 -14.66
N MET A 48 4.15 7.38 -14.36
CA MET A 48 4.16 5.97 -14.76
C MET A 48 3.59 5.73 -16.16
N GLY A 49 3.14 6.77 -16.87
CA GLY A 49 2.55 6.67 -18.20
C GLY A 49 1.07 6.30 -18.21
N ILE A 50 0.38 6.41 -17.08
CA ILE A 50 -1.07 6.19 -16.96
C ILE A 50 -1.75 7.56 -16.96
N GLU A 51 -2.49 7.86 -18.03
CA GLU A 51 -3.30 9.07 -18.11
C GLU A 51 -4.52 8.95 -17.18
N VAL A 52 -4.77 10.01 -16.41
CA VAL A 52 -5.90 10.07 -15.48
C VAL A 52 -6.68 11.38 -15.69
N PRO A 53 -7.99 11.41 -15.40
CA PRO A 53 -8.82 12.60 -15.63
C PRO A 53 -8.39 13.85 -14.86
N ASP A 54 -7.94 13.66 -13.62
CA ASP A 54 -7.44 14.72 -12.74
C ASP A 54 -6.10 14.31 -12.11
N PRO A 55 -4.97 14.92 -12.53
CA PRO A 55 -3.66 14.66 -11.93
C PRO A 55 -3.56 15.04 -10.44
N ALA A 56 -4.39 15.97 -9.96
CA ALA A 56 -4.40 16.39 -8.55
C ALA A 56 -5.20 15.43 -7.64
N ALA A 57 -6.03 14.56 -8.23
CA ALA A 57 -6.81 13.57 -7.50
C ALA A 57 -5.99 12.35 -7.07
N ARG A 58 -6.62 11.48 -6.27
CA ARG A 58 -6.10 10.16 -5.91
C ARG A 58 -6.97 9.07 -6.49
N TYR A 59 -6.35 7.92 -6.79
CA TYR A 59 -7.01 6.78 -7.42
C TYR A 59 -6.73 5.51 -6.63
N LEU A 60 -7.73 4.63 -6.55
CA LEU A 60 -7.66 3.40 -5.79
C LEU A 60 -6.87 2.34 -6.56
N TYR A 61 -5.67 2.03 -6.08
CA TYR A 61 -5.03 0.76 -6.36
C TYR A 61 -5.54 -0.27 -5.35
N GLN A 62 -5.94 -1.44 -5.84
CA GLN A 62 -6.50 -2.50 -5.01
C GLN A 62 -6.06 -3.86 -5.54
N GLN A 63 -5.44 -4.65 -4.68
CA GLN A 63 -4.96 -5.98 -5.03
C GLN A 63 -4.97 -6.89 -3.81
N ARG A 64 -5.19 -8.19 -4.03
CA ARG A 64 -5.00 -9.18 -2.97
C ARG A 64 -3.50 -9.47 -2.83
N LEU A 65 -2.99 -9.39 -1.60
CA LEU A 65 -1.58 -9.46 -1.24
C LEU A 65 -1.35 -10.50 -0.14
N LEU A 66 -0.39 -11.39 -0.39
CA LEU A 66 0.23 -12.25 0.60
C LEU A 66 1.64 -11.73 0.88
N ILE A 67 1.98 -11.51 2.15
CA ILE A 67 3.33 -11.17 2.58
C ILE A 67 3.88 -12.32 3.40
N VAL A 68 5.10 -12.76 3.09
CA VAL A 68 5.91 -13.69 3.88
C VAL A 68 6.96 -12.87 4.63
N TRP A 69 6.97 -13.00 5.94
CA TRP A 69 7.91 -12.34 6.84
C TRP A 69 8.82 -13.39 7.45
N GLY A 70 10.14 -13.26 7.26
CA GLY A 70 11.14 -14.12 7.91
C GLY A 70 11.71 -13.44 9.16
N PHE A 71 12.00 -14.22 10.20
CA PHE A 71 12.53 -13.72 11.47
C PHE A 71 13.79 -14.45 11.92
N ASP A 72 14.67 -13.73 12.64
CA ASP A 72 15.80 -14.35 13.37
C ASP A 72 15.37 -14.93 14.73
N GLU A 73 16.31 -15.54 15.45
CA GLU A 73 16.09 -16.14 16.77
C GLU A 73 15.67 -15.09 17.83
N GLU A 74 16.01 -13.81 17.61
CA GLU A 74 15.62 -12.68 18.45
C GLU A 74 14.27 -12.05 18.06
N GLY A 75 13.59 -12.58 17.04
CA GLY A 75 12.30 -12.11 16.56
C GLY A 75 12.36 -10.82 15.75
N ARG A 76 13.51 -10.49 15.14
CA ARG A 76 13.66 -9.36 14.22
C ARG A 76 13.38 -9.80 12.79
N VAL A 77 12.77 -8.91 12.01
CA VAL A 77 12.48 -9.16 10.59
C VAL A 77 13.80 -9.25 9.81
N LEU A 78 14.01 -10.37 9.14
CA LEU A 78 15.13 -10.63 8.22
C LEU A 78 14.75 -10.33 6.77
N CYS A 79 13.51 -10.63 6.39
CA CYS A 79 13.03 -10.43 5.03
C CYS A 79 11.52 -10.19 4.97
N GLU A 80 11.11 -9.61 3.84
CA GLU A 80 9.73 -9.43 3.42
C GLU A 80 9.64 -9.83 1.95
N ASP A 81 8.84 -10.85 1.65
CA ASP A 81 8.52 -11.27 0.29
C ASP A 81 7.03 -11.10 0.04
N SER A 82 6.69 -10.23 -0.92
CA SER A 82 5.31 -9.88 -1.26
C SER A 82 4.87 -10.55 -2.56
N TYR A 83 3.77 -11.30 -2.48
CA TYR A 83 3.14 -11.97 -3.62
C TYR A 83 1.75 -11.39 -3.82
N SER A 84 1.51 -10.93 -5.04
CA SER A 84 0.30 -10.22 -5.38
C SER A 84 -0.51 -11.05 -6.38
N GLY A 85 -1.83 -11.14 -6.19
CA GLY A 85 -2.67 -11.95 -7.06
C GLY A 85 -4.15 -11.75 -6.78
N GLY A 86 -4.94 -11.53 -7.83
CA GLY A 86 -6.35 -11.12 -7.72
C GLY A 86 -6.52 -9.62 -7.46
N GLY A 87 -7.67 -9.06 -7.84
CA GLY A 87 -7.90 -7.61 -7.86
C GLY A 87 -7.48 -6.95 -9.17
N ALA A 88 -7.82 -5.67 -9.34
CA ALA A 88 -7.58 -4.94 -10.59
C ALA A 88 -6.19 -4.30 -10.66
N GLY A 89 -5.47 -4.15 -9.54
CA GLY A 89 -4.16 -3.50 -9.53
C GLY A 89 -4.19 -2.13 -10.20
N PHE A 90 -3.38 -1.93 -11.25
CA PHE A 90 -3.38 -0.72 -12.08
C PHE A 90 -4.38 -0.74 -13.24
N GLU A 91 -4.98 -1.88 -13.58
CA GLU A 91 -5.91 -1.99 -14.70
C GLU A 91 -7.16 -1.12 -14.45
N GLY A 92 -7.45 -0.18 -15.36
CA GLY A 92 -8.57 0.75 -15.23
C GLY A 92 -8.50 1.66 -14.00
N ILE A 93 -7.30 1.92 -13.46
CA ILE A 93 -7.14 2.80 -12.29
C ILE A 93 -7.61 4.24 -12.54
N ASP A 94 -7.54 4.70 -13.79
CA ASP A 94 -8.04 6.00 -14.26
C ASP A 94 -9.53 6.23 -13.98
N ARG A 95 -10.30 5.14 -13.79
CA ARG A 95 -11.75 5.16 -13.55
C ARG A 95 -12.12 4.95 -12.09
N ARG A 96 -11.14 4.92 -11.19
CA ARG A 96 -11.32 4.64 -9.76
C ARG A 96 -10.82 5.80 -8.89
N PRO A 97 -11.31 7.04 -9.10
CA PRO A 97 -10.97 8.15 -8.21
C PRO A 97 -11.51 7.86 -6.81
N ILE A 98 -10.84 8.39 -5.79
CA ILE A 98 -11.28 8.32 -4.40
C ILE A 98 -11.23 9.68 -3.72
N ASP A 99 -12.22 9.93 -2.88
CA ASP A 99 -12.36 11.13 -2.09
C ASP A 99 -11.52 11.04 -0.80
N ALA A 100 -11.22 12.21 -0.23
CA ALA A 100 -10.34 12.31 0.93
C ALA A 100 -10.92 11.65 2.21
N ASP A 101 -12.25 11.54 2.30
CA ASP A 101 -12.97 10.89 3.40
C ASP A 101 -12.99 9.36 3.30
N GLN A 102 -12.66 8.80 2.13
CA GLN A 102 -12.46 7.37 1.92
C GLN A 102 -11.07 6.89 2.35
N ILE A 103 -10.16 7.81 2.69
CA ILE A 103 -8.82 7.51 3.18
C ILE A 103 -8.86 7.55 4.70
N TYR A 104 -8.61 6.40 5.34
CA TYR A 104 -8.52 6.35 6.80
C TYR A 104 -7.43 7.30 7.30
N ARG A 105 -7.78 8.15 8.26
CA ARG A 105 -6.85 9.04 8.94
C ARG A 105 -6.89 8.73 10.42
N PHE A 106 -5.73 8.41 10.97
CA PHE A 106 -5.59 8.31 12.42
C PHE A 106 -5.65 9.73 13.01
N GLU A 107 -6.72 10.02 13.74
CA GLU A 107 -6.74 11.18 14.63
C GLU A 107 -6.10 10.74 15.95
N ALA A 108 -4.88 11.21 16.19
CA ALA A 108 -4.28 11.08 17.52
C ALA A 108 -5.19 11.82 18.50
N GLY A 109 -5.78 11.10 19.45
CA GLY A 109 -6.70 11.66 20.44
C GLY A 109 -6.09 12.87 21.16
N ALA A 110 -6.95 13.86 21.40
CA ALA A 110 -6.68 15.09 22.14
C ALA A 110 -6.15 14.86 23.57
#